data_AF-A0A1N7M3W1-F1
#
_entry.id   AF-A0A1N7M3W1-F1
#
_cell.length_a   1.000
_cell.length_b   1.000
_cell.length_c   1.000
_cell.angle_alpha   90.00
_cell.angle_beta   90.00
_cell.angle_gamma   90.00
#
_symmetry.space_group_name_H-M   'P 1'
#
loop_
_entity.id
_entity.type
_entity.pdbx_description
1 polymer ?
#
loop_
_entity_poly.entity_id
_entity_poly.type
_entity_poly.pdbx_seq_one_letter_code
_entity_poly.pdbx_strand_id
1 'polypeptide(L)'
;MVKAPTKTETTASVMDAWSMMFAPQARMAEAMIGQNIEMLDFIKTRFERDKAMLRELAEASDPIEAAKLWQDFWSRLFTDYSVETTKLASHAGEIAETALRSATEEGAALMTMVAKKA
;
A
#
# COMPACT_ATOMS: atom_id res chain seq x y z
N MET A 1 20.65 -33.33 -32.84
CA MET A 1 19.19 -33.28 -33.13
C MET A 1 18.49 -32.76 -31.90
N VAL A 2 17.99 -31.52 -31.95
CA VAL A 2 17.19 -30.95 -30.84
C VAL A 2 15.77 -31.48 -30.98
N LYS A 3 15.28 -32.18 -29.95
CA LYS A 3 13.94 -32.76 -29.93
C LYS A 3 12.92 -31.63 -29.77
N ALA A 4 11.94 -31.56 -30.67
CA ALA A 4 10.90 -30.53 -30.60
C ALA A 4 10.07 -30.68 -29.32
N PRO A 5 9.77 -29.59 -28.60
CA PRO A 5 9.01 -29.64 -27.35
C PRO A 5 7.58 -30.13 -27.60
N THR A 6 7.06 -30.89 -26.65
CA THR A 6 5.71 -31.43 -26.68
C THR A 6 4.67 -30.36 -26.35
N LYS A 7 3.41 -30.54 -26.77
CA LYS A 7 2.30 -29.59 -26.49
C LYS A 7 2.20 -29.22 -25.00
N THR A 8 2.43 -30.20 -24.12
CA THR A 8 2.38 -30.05 -22.65
C THR A 8 3.50 -29.16 -22.10
N GLU A 9 4.72 -29.29 -22.64
CA GLU A 9 5.87 -28.42 -22.29
C GLU A 9 5.69 -27.00 -22.81
N THR A 10 5.02 -26.85 -23.95
CA THR A 10 4.70 -25.54 -24.54
C THR A 10 3.68 -24.79 -23.69
N THR A 11 2.64 -25.48 -23.20
CA THR A 11 1.63 -24.87 -22.30
C THR A 11 2.18 -24.53 -20.92
N ALA A 12 3.07 -25.36 -20.36
CA ALA A 12 3.75 -25.05 -19.10
C ALA A 12 4.62 -23.79 -19.23
N SER A 13 5.39 -23.69 -20.32
CA SER A 13 6.22 -22.51 -20.61
C SER A 13 5.43 -21.21 -20.76
N VAL A 14 4.18 -21.27 -21.27
CA VAL A 14 3.32 -20.09 -21.41
C VAL A 14 2.71 -19.69 -20.07
N MET A 15 2.32 -20.66 -19.23
CA MET A 15 1.87 -20.37 -17.86
C MET A 15 2.99 -19.80 -16.98
N ASP A 16 4.22 -20.30 -17.12
CA ASP A 16 5.38 -19.79 -16.38
C ASP A 16 5.69 -18.35 -16.80
N ALA A 17 5.70 -18.06 -18.10
CA ALA A 17 5.89 -16.71 -18.63
C ALA A 17 4.79 -15.74 -18.19
N TRP A 18 3.53 -16.20 -18.16
CA TRP A 18 2.39 -15.43 -17.67
C TRP A 18 2.55 -15.12 -16.18
N SER A 19 2.82 -16.14 -15.36
CA SER A 19 3.02 -15.97 -13.92
C SER A 19 4.18 -15.01 -13.60
N MET A 20 5.30 -15.12 -14.32
CA MET A 20 6.47 -14.25 -14.15
C MET A 20 6.20 -12.79 -14.49
N MET A 21 5.28 -12.48 -15.41
CA MET A 21 4.89 -11.09 -15.71
C MET A 21 3.81 -10.54 -14.78
N PHE A 22 2.81 -11.35 -14.41
CA PHE A 22 1.65 -10.86 -13.67
C PHE A 22 1.76 -10.95 -12.15
N ALA A 23 2.56 -11.89 -11.61
CA ALA A 23 2.75 -12.02 -10.17
C ALA A 23 3.38 -10.77 -9.52
N PRO A 24 4.40 -10.12 -10.13
CA PRO A 24 4.94 -8.86 -9.58
C PRO A 24 3.91 -7.73 -9.55
N GLN A 25 3.13 -7.57 -10.62
CA GLN A 25 2.07 -6.56 -10.71
C GLN A 25 0.95 -6.79 -9.70
N ALA A 26 0.56 -8.06 -9.49
CA ALA A 26 -0.43 -8.42 -8.48
C ALA A 26 0.04 -8.07 -7.06
N ARG A 27 1.30 -8.37 -6.71
CA ARG A 27 1.88 -8.02 -5.40
C ARG A 27 1.95 -6.50 -5.20
N MET A 28 2.31 -5.74 -6.23
CA MET A 28 2.26 -4.26 -6.15
C MET A 28 0.85 -3.75 -5.91
N ALA A 29 -0.14 -4.27 -6.64
CA ALA A 29 -1.53 -3.89 -6.47
C ALA A 29 -2.05 -4.21 -5.07
N GLU A 30 -1.70 -5.39 -4.52
CA GLU A 30 -2.04 -5.79 -3.16
C GLU A 30 -1.44 -4.83 -2.12
N ALA A 31 -0.16 -4.47 -2.26
CA ALA A 31 0.51 -3.51 -1.36
C ALA A 31 -0.16 -2.12 -1.40
N MET A 32 -0.47 -1.62 -2.59
CA MET A 32 -1.17 -0.33 -2.75
C MET A 32 -2.58 -0.36 -2.15
N ILE A 33 -3.31 -1.45 -2.34
CA ILE A 33 -4.64 -1.63 -1.76
C ILE A 33 -4.55 -1.69 -0.23
N GLY A 34 -3.58 -2.42 0.32
CA GLY A 34 -3.31 -2.49 1.77
C GLY A 34 -3.06 -1.10 2.36
N GLN A 35 -2.18 -0.32 1.73
CA GLN A 35 -1.91 1.07 2.13
C GLN A 35 -3.17 1.95 2.09
N ASN A 36 -4.01 1.81 1.06
CA ASN A 36 -5.26 2.56 0.96
C ASN A 36 -6.22 2.20 2.09
N ILE A 37 -6.32 0.91 2.45
CA ILE A 37 -7.16 0.45 3.57
C ILE A 37 -6.70 1.11 4.88
N GLU A 38 -5.39 1.10 5.16
CA GLU A 38 -4.85 1.69 6.37
C GLU A 38 -5.10 3.21 6.44
N MET A 39 -4.87 3.92 5.34
CA MET A 39 -5.14 5.36 5.24
C MET A 39 -6.62 5.68 5.49
N LEU A 40 -7.54 4.90 4.91
CA LEU A 40 -8.97 5.08 5.10
C LEU A 40 -9.40 4.79 6.55
N ASP A 41 -8.80 3.77 7.19
CA ASP A 41 -9.07 3.46 8.59
C ASP A 41 -8.56 4.56 9.53
N PHE A 42 -7.38 5.12 9.25
CA PHE A 42 -6.86 6.29 9.96
C PHE A 42 -7.83 7.48 9.85
N ILE A 43 -8.25 7.86 8.63
CA ILE A 43 -9.16 9.00 8.41
C ILE A 43 -10.48 8.79 9.14
N LYS A 44 -11.05 7.58 9.03
CA LYS A 44 -12.30 7.23 9.72
C LYS A 44 -12.15 7.37 11.24
N THR A 45 -11.09 6.79 11.80
CA THR A 45 -10.82 6.85 13.25
C THR A 45 -10.63 8.29 13.71
N ARG A 46 -9.93 9.11 12.92
CA ARG A 46 -9.70 10.53 13.22
C ARG A 46 -11.03 11.31 13.23
N PHE A 47 -11.89 11.10 12.25
CA PHE A 47 -13.18 11.78 12.18
C PHE A 47 -14.16 11.36 13.27
N GLU A 48 -14.18 10.09 13.68
CA GLU A 48 -14.99 9.68 14.84
C GLU A 48 -14.51 10.35 16.13
N ARG A 49 -13.19 10.50 16.29
CA ARG A 49 -12.60 11.25 17.41
C ARG A 49 -12.93 12.74 17.36
N ASP A 50 -12.91 13.36 16.18
CA ASP A 50 -13.34 14.75 15.97
C ASP A 50 -14.79 14.96 16.40
N LYS A 51 -15.68 14.07 15.95
CA LYS A 51 -17.10 14.13 16.29
C LYS A 51 -17.31 13.99 17.80
N ALA A 52 -16.59 13.11 18.46
CA ALA A 52 -16.67 12.95 19.91
C ALA A 52 -16.24 14.22 20.65
N MET A 53 -15.09 14.80 20.28
CA MET A 53 -14.62 16.06 20.89
C MET A 53 -15.62 17.20 20.69
N LEU A 54 -16.16 17.37 19.47
CA LEU A 54 -17.13 18.43 19.21
C LEU A 54 -18.40 18.30 20.04
N ARG A 55 -18.82 17.07 20.38
CA ARG A 55 -19.93 16.82 21.30
C ARG A 55 -19.56 17.23 22.73
N GLU A 56 -18.39 16.80 23.21
CA GLU A 56 -17.89 17.18 24.54
C GLU A 56 -17.77 18.71 24.68
N LEU A 57 -17.26 19.39 23.65
CA LEU A 57 -17.15 20.84 23.62
C LEU A 57 -18.51 21.55 23.63
N ALA A 58 -19.51 20.98 22.95
CA ALA A 58 -20.87 21.53 22.94
C ALA A 58 -21.59 21.36 24.29
N GLU A 59 -21.20 20.36 25.07
CA GLU A 59 -21.74 20.06 26.40
C GLU A 59 -20.97 20.76 27.53
N ALA A 60 -19.76 21.25 27.26
CA ALA A 60 -18.91 21.91 28.26
C ALA A 60 -19.51 23.25 28.71
N SER A 61 -19.87 23.33 30.00
CA SER A 61 -20.38 24.55 30.63
C SER A 61 -19.27 25.42 31.25
N ASP A 62 -18.09 24.85 31.52
CA ASP A 62 -16.93 25.58 32.05
C ASP A 62 -16.03 26.04 30.90
N PRO A 63 -15.81 27.37 30.73
CA PRO A 63 -14.88 27.90 29.73
C PRO A 63 -13.44 27.37 29.84
N ILE A 64 -12.97 27.04 31.05
CA ILE A 64 -11.61 26.51 31.25
C ILE A 64 -11.53 25.07 30.71
N GLU A 65 -12.55 24.26 30.99
CA GLU A 65 -12.66 22.90 30.46
C GLU A 65 -12.76 22.90 28.93
N ALA A 66 -13.60 23.78 28.37
CA ALA A 66 -13.73 23.95 26.93
C ALA A 66 -12.40 24.35 26.26
N ALA A 67 -11.66 25.29 26.85
CA ALA A 67 -10.35 25.70 26.35
C ALA A 67 -9.33 24.54 26.38
N LYS A 68 -9.36 23.72 27.42
CA LYS A 68 -8.51 22.53 27.53
C LYS A 68 -8.86 21.49 26.46
N LEU A 69 -10.14 21.16 26.28
CA LEU A 69 -10.60 20.24 25.23
C LEU A 69 -10.15 20.70 23.84
N TRP A 70 -10.26 22.01 23.58
CA TRP A 70 -9.81 22.62 22.33
C TRP A 70 -8.29 22.50 22.14
N GLN A 71 -7.48 22.74 23.17
CA GLN A 71 -6.03 22.60 23.09
C GLN A 71 -5.61 21.14 22.87
N ASP A 72 -6.20 20.21 23.63
CA ASP A 72 -5.92 18.77 23.54
C ASP A 72 -6.26 18.24 22.15
N PHE A 73 -7.34 18.74 21.54
CA PHE A 73 -7.70 18.42 20.16
C PHE A 73 -6.59 18.76 19.17
N TRP A 74 -6.10 19.99 19.17
CA TRP A 74 -5.09 20.42 18.20
C TRP A 74 -3.78 19.67 18.42
N SER A 75 -3.38 19.49 19.68
CA SER A 75 -2.17 18.71 20.04
C SER A 75 -2.24 17.26 19.51
N ARG A 76 -3.38 16.60 19.72
CA ARG A 76 -3.62 15.23 19.22
C ARG A 76 -3.71 15.19 17.71
N LEU A 77 -4.39 16.14 17.08
CA LEU A 77 -4.47 16.26 15.61
C LEU A 77 -3.07 16.27 14.99
N PHE A 78 -2.19 17.15 15.46
CA PHE A 78 -0.84 17.25 14.91
C PHE A 78 -0.03 15.98 15.12
N THR A 79 -0.17 15.35 16.30
CA THR A 79 0.54 14.11 16.62
C THR A 79 0.07 12.95 15.74
N ASP A 80 -1.25 12.75 15.64
CA ASP A 80 -1.86 11.68 14.86
C ASP A 80 -1.46 11.77 13.38
N TYR A 81 -1.55 12.96 12.77
CA TYR A 81 -1.15 13.17 11.38
C TYR A 81 0.36 13.05 11.15
N SER A 82 1.19 13.44 12.12
CA SER A 82 2.64 13.26 12.03
C SER A 82 3.03 11.78 12.02
N VAL A 83 2.40 10.98 12.90
CA VAL A 83 2.56 9.53 12.94
C VAL A 83 2.11 8.90 11.63
N GLU A 84 0.93 9.28 11.13
CA GLU A 84 0.41 8.73 9.87
C GLU A 84 1.27 9.11 8.67
N THR A 85 1.77 10.34 8.62
CA THR A 85 2.70 10.78 7.56
C THR A 85 3.99 9.97 7.58
N THR A 86 4.50 9.64 8.78
CA THR A 86 5.69 8.80 8.93
C THR A 86 5.45 7.37 8.43
N LYS A 87 4.29 6.78 8.76
CA LYS A 87 3.89 5.47 8.22
C LYS A 87 3.76 5.50 6.70
N LEU A 88 3.10 6.53 6.18
CA LEU A 88 2.94 6.73 4.74
C LEU A 88 4.30 6.78 4.03
N ALA A 89 5.27 7.51 4.59
CA ALA A 89 6.62 7.58 4.05
C ALA A 89 7.34 6.22 4.09
N SER A 90 7.16 5.44 5.17
CA SER A 90 7.70 4.07 5.27
C SER A 90 7.14 3.16 4.17
N HIS A 91 5.80 3.13 4.01
CA HIS A 91 5.16 2.32 2.98
C HIS A 91 5.53 2.74 1.56
N ALA A 92 5.71 4.04 1.31
CA ALA A 92 6.19 4.52 0.02
C ALA A 92 7.59 3.98 -0.33
N GLY A 93 8.47 3.84 0.67
CA GLY A 93 9.78 3.19 0.51
C GLY A 93 9.66 1.72 0.14
N GLU A 94 8.82 0.97 0.85
CA GLU A 94 8.58 -0.46 0.60
C GLU A 94 7.96 -0.72 -0.78
N ILE A 95 7.02 0.14 -1.21
CA ILE A 95 6.44 0.08 -2.55
C ILE A 95 7.50 0.40 -3.61
N ALA A 96 8.36 1.39 -3.40
CA ALA A 96 9.44 1.71 -4.32
C ALA A 96 10.46 0.56 -4.45
N GLU A 97 10.82 -0.09 -3.34
CA GLU A 97 11.67 -1.29 -3.36
C GLU A 97 11.00 -2.45 -4.09
N THR A 98 9.71 -2.66 -3.85
CA THR A 98 8.92 -3.71 -4.50
C THR A 98 8.80 -3.45 -6.00
N ALA A 99 8.62 -2.19 -6.41
CA ALA A 99 8.58 -1.79 -7.81
C ALA A 99 9.93 -2.01 -8.51
N LEU A 100 11.04 -1.63 -7.86
CA LEU A 100 12.39 -1.85 -8.41
C LEU A 100 12.69 -3.35 -8.60
N ARG A 101 12.32 -4.17 -7.61
CA ARG A 101 12.47 -5.62 -7.68
C ARG A 101 11.62 -6.22 -8.81
N SER A 102 10.36 -5.78 -8.90
CA SER A 102 9.42 -6.21 -9.94
C SER A 102 9.92 -5.88 -11.34
N ALA A 103 10.42 -4.66 -11.57
CA ALA A 103 10.99 -4.26 -12.85
C ALA A 103 12.23 -5.10 -13.24
N THR A 104 13.03 -5.52 -12.25
CA THR A 104 14.19 -6.39 -12.47
C THR A 104 13.76 -7.82 -12.82
N GLU A 105 12.77 -8.36 -12.09
CA GLU A 105 12.19 -9.69 -12.35
C GLU A 105 11.53 -9.76 -13.73
N GLU A 106 10.70 -8.76 -14.07
CA GLU A 106 10.06 -8.64 -15.37
C GLU A 106 11.09 -8.50 -16.50
N GLY A 107 12.14 -7.71 -16.31
CA GLY A 107 13.24 -7.57 -17.27
C GLY A 107 13.98 -8.89 -17.52
N ALA A 108 14.28 -9.65 -16.46
CA ALA A 108 14.89 -10.97 -16.57
C ALA A 108 13.97 -11.99 -17.26
N ALA A 109 12.66 -11.94 -16.97
CA ALA A 109 11.66 -12.78 -17.62
C ALA A 109 11.57 -12.48 -19.12
N LEU A 110 11.57 -11.19 -19.50
CA LEU A 110 11.52 -10.75 -20.89
C LEU A 110 12.74 -11.26 -21.68
N MET A 111 13.95 -11.11 -21.12
CA MET A 111 15.19 -11.59 -21.73
C MET A 111 15.20 -13.12 -21.89
N THR A 112 14.66 -13.85 -20.91
CA THR A 112 14.51 -15.31 -20.97
C THR A 112 13.54 -15.73 -22.08
N MET A 113 12.42 -15.02 -22.25
CA MET A 113 11.47 -15.28 -23.33
C MET A 113 12.05 -14.99 -24.72
N VAL A 114 12.81 -13.89 -24.87
CA VAL A 114 13.49 -13.54 -26.13
C VAL A 114 14.54 -14.60 -26.49
N ALA A 115 15.35 -15.02 -25.51
CA ALA A 115 16.37 -16.05 -25.71
C ALA A 115 15.78 -17.44 -26.07
N LYS A 116 14.57 -17.76 -25.60
CA LYS A 116 13.88 -19.03 -25.90
C LYS A 116 13.21 -19.05 -27.29
N LYS A 117 13.07 -17.89 -27.93
CA LYS A 117 12.43 -17.71 -29.25
C LYS A 117 13.44 -17.57 -30.40
N ALA A 118 14.72 -17.33 -30.08
CA ALA A 118 15.86 -17.30 -31.01
C ALA A 118 16.47 -18.70 -31.20
#